data_AF-A0AAV7KH91-F1
#
_entry.id   AF-A0AAV7KH91-F1
#
_cell.length_a   1.000
_cell.length_b   1.000
_cell.length_c   1.000
_cell.angle_alpha   90.00
_cell.angle_beta   90.00
_cell.angle_gamma   90.00
#
_symmetry.space_group_name_H-M   'P 1'
#
loop_
_entity.id
_entity.type
_entity.pdbx_description
1 polymer ?
#
loop_
_entity_poly.entity_id
_entity_poly.type
_entity_poly.pdbx_seq_one_letter_code
_entity_poly.pdbx_strand_id
1 'polypeptide(L)'
;MDKEAKRSLITLSHNEGKLASVMSKILSINRWIVYHTIKRYKETGSTQDRFRKGRPRSVRTPAIRKLVRERVRKNPVRSIQVMAKDFNISTRSIGRIVKED
;
A
#
# COMPACT_ATOMS: atom_id res chain seq x y z
N MET A 1 10.64 21.40 10.41
CA MET A 1 10.09 21.27 9.05
C MET A 1 9.66 19.83 8.83
N ASP A 2 8.41 19.62 8.40
CA ASP A 2 7.87 18.30 8.15
C ASP A 2 8.63 17.53 7.05
N LYS A 3 8.56 16.20 7.06
CA LYS A 3 9.27 15.33 6.12
C LYS A 3 8.82 15.54 4.68
N GLU A 4 7.54 15.82 4.45
CA GLU A 4 7.02 16.06 3.10
C GLU A 4 7.51 17.39 2.56
N ALA A 5 7.50 18.43 3.40
CA ALA A 5 8.06 19.74 3.06
C ALA A 5 9.55 19.66 2.67
N LYS A 6 10.35 18.85 3.39
CA LYS A 6 11.76 18.60 3.02
C LYS A 6 11.89 17.99 1.63
N ARG A 7 11.06 16.99 1.31
CA ARG A 7 11.09 16.32 0.00
C ARG A 7 10.70 17.28 -1.12
N SER A 8 9.64 18.06 -0.93
CA SER A 8 9.16 19.05 -1.90
C SER A 8 10.21 20.11 -2.21
N LEU A 9 10.90 20.61 -1.17
CA LEU A 9 11.95 21.62 -1.34
C LEU A 9 13.18 21.05 -2.05
N ILE A 10 13.56 19.80 -1.74
CA ILE A 10 14.61 19.07 -2.46
C ILE A 10 14.23 18.90 -3.94
N THR A 11 13.01 18.49 -4.27
CA THR A 11 12.59 18.32 -5.67
C THR A 11 12.50 19.64 -6.41
N LEU A 12 12.02 20.71 -5.77
CA LEU A 12 11.98 22.04 -6.36
C LEU A 12 13.39 22.51 -6.74
N SER A 13 14.33 22.45 -5.79
CA SER A 13 15.74 22.80 -6.04
C SER A 13 16.41 21.89 -7.08
N HIS A 14 16.01 20.61 -7.18
CA HIS A 14 16.51 19.72 -8.23
C HIS A 14 16.01 20.13 -9.62
N ASN A 15 14.74 20.51 -9.74
CA ASN A 15 14.16 20.99 -11.00
C ASN A 15 14.75 22.34 -11.44
N GLU A 16 15.17 23.17 -10.48
CA GLU A 16 15.97 24.38 -10.72
C GLU A 16 17.42 24.07 -11.18
N GLY A 17 17.84 22.80 -11.20
CA GLY A 17 19.17 22.38 -11.66
C GLY A 17 20.28 22.46 -10.60
N LYS A 18 19.95 22.66 -9.32
CA LYS A 18 20.95 22.75 -8.24
C LYS A 18 21.59 21.37 -7.99
N LEU A 19 22.88 21.40 -7.66
CA LEU A 19 23.64 20.21 -7.26
C LEU A 19 23.24 19.73 -5.85
N ALA A 20 23.23 18.42 -5.64
CA ALA A 20 22.86 17.82 -4.35
C ALA A 20 23.74 18.28 -3.18
N SER A 21 25.02 18.60 -3.43
CA SER A 21 25.95 19.16 -2.44
C SER A 21 25.52 20.54 -1.97
N VAL A 22 25.12 21.41 -2.90
CA VAL A 22 24.64 22.77 -2.63
C VAL A 22 23.32 22.70 -1.86
N MET A 23 22.40 21.85 -2.29
CA MET A 23 21.12 21.64 -1.61
C MET A 23 21.29 21.16 -0.17
N SER A 24 22.21 20.21 0.07
CA SER A 24 22.50 19.71 1.41
C SER A 24 22.98 20.82 2.36
N LYS A 25 23.83 21.73 1.86
CA LYS A 25 24.34 22.88 2.62
C LYS A 25 23.27 23.93 2.89
N ILE A 26 22.52 24.34 1.85
CA ILE A 26 21.47 25.38 1.97
C ILE A 26 20.34 24.91 2.90
N LEU A 27 19.92 23.66 2.75
CA LEU A 27 18.78 23.12 3.48
C LEU A 27 19.16 22.55 4.86
N SER A 28 20.47 22.48 5.16
CA SER A 28 21.00 21.79 6.35
C SER A 28 20.44 20.36 6.48
N ILE A 29 20.37 19.64 5.36
CA ILE A 29 19.88 18.26 5.27
C ILE A 29 21.05 17.33 4.95
N ASN A 30 21.08 16.15 5.57
CA ASN A 30 22.06 15.12 5.24
C ASN A 30 22.01 14.78 3.73
N ARG A 31 23.18 14.84 3.08
CA ARG A 31 23.37 14.56 1.65
C ARG A 31 22.75 13.25 1.21
N TRP A 32 22.76 12.21 2.06
CA TRP A 32 22.16 10.91 1.78
C TRP A 32 20.64 10.99 1.55
N ILE A 33 19.94 11.83 2.33
CA ILE A 33 18.50 12.07 2.19
C ILE A 33 18.20 12.77 0.86
N VAL A 34 19.03 13.75 0.48
CA VAL A 34 18.91 14.47 -0.80
C VAL A 34 19.03 13.49 -1.96
N TYR A 35 20.06 12.65 -1.98
CA TYR A 35 20.26 11.63 -3.02
C TYR A 35 19.08 10.66 -3.13
N HIS A 36 18.62 10.10 -2.00
CA HIS A 36 17.51 9.14 -2.01
C HIS A 36 16.18 9.77 -2.45
N THR A 37 15.97 11.04 -2.10
CA THR A 37 14.78 11.79 -2.50
C THR A 37 14.80 12.08 -4.00
N ILE A 38 15.94 12.55 -4.54
CA ILE A 38 16.09 12.78 -5.99
C ILE A 38 15.95 11.48 -6.77
N LYS A 39 16.61 10.40 -6.34
CA LYS A 39 16.50 9.08 -6.98
C LYS A 39 15.04 8.62 -7.01
N ARG A 40 14.35 8.69 -5.88
CA ARG A 40 12.92 8.34 -5.78
C ARG A 40 12.06 9.22 -6.69
N TYR A 41 12.32 10.52 -6.75
CA TYR A 41 11.58 11.45 -7.60
C TYR A 41 11.75 11.11 -9.08
N LYS A 42 12.96 10.76 -9.51
CA LYS A 42 13.22 10.28 -10.89
C LYS A 42 12.49 8.98 -11.20
N GLU A 43 12.37 8.07 -10.23
CA GLU A 43 11.67 6.78 -10.41
C GLU A 43 10.14 6.91 -10.44
N THR A 44 9.57 7.74 -9.56
CA THR A 44 8.11 7.78 -9.29
C THR A 44 7.43 9.05 -9.81
N GLY A 45 8.18 10.12 -10.09
CA GLY A 45 7.65 11.44 -10.46
C GLY A 45 6.95 12.19 -9.31
N SER A 46 6.91 11.62 -8.12
CA SER A 46 6.15 12.13 -6.97
C SER A 46 7.02 12.26 -5.71
N THR A 47 6.72 13.30 -4.92
CA THR A 47 7.32 13.55 -3.59
C THR A 47 6.57 12.85 -2.46
N GLN A 48 5.35 12.37 -2.75
CA GLN A 48 4.47 11.73 -1.79
C GLN A 48 5.07 10.42 -1.28
N ASP A 49 4.70 10.03 -0.05
CA ASP A 49 5.12 8.72 0.43
C ASP A 49 4.48 7.61 -0.39
N ARG A 50 5.24 6.55 -0.66
CA ARG A 50 4.71 5.41 -1.42
C ARG A 50 3.65 4.71 -0.58
N PHE A 51 2.55 4.34 -1.23
CA PHE A 51 1.59 3.44 -0.63
C PHE A 51 2.29 2.14 -0.20
N ARG A 52 2.26 1.84 1.10
CA ARG A 52 2.80 0.59 1.63
C ARG A 52 1.78 -0.51 1.39
N LYS A 53 2.03 -1.38 0.40
CA LYS A 53 1.27 -2.63 0.26
C LYS A 53 1.61 -3.48 1.48
N GLY A 54 0.66 -3.61 2.41
CA GLY A 54 0.76 -4.54 3.53
C GLY A 54 0.88 -5.98 3.03
N ARG A 55 1.11 -6.93 3.96
CA ARG A 55 1.22 -8.36 3.61
C ARG A 55 -0.09 -8.86 2.96
N PRO A 56 -0.04 -9.50 1.79
CA PRO A 56 -1.22 -10.14 1.21
C PRO A 56 -1.86 -11.14 2.17
N ARG A 57 -3.19 -11.19 2.22
CA ARG A 57 -3.93 -12.15 3.05
C ARG A 57 -3.87 -13.54 2.40
N SER A 58 -3.48 -14.55 3.18
CA SER A 58 -3.33 -15.93 2.69
C SER A 58 -4.67 -16.65 2.45
N VAL A 59 -5.63 -16.48 3.37
CA VAL A 59 -6.93 -17.19 3.32
C VAL A 59 -8.00 -16.40 2.54
N ARG A 60 -8.02 -15.07 2.69
CA ARG A 60 -9.03 -14.19 2.08
C ARG A 60 -8.58 -13.69 0.72
N THR A 61 -8.18 -14.60 -0.15
CA THR A 61 -7.71 -14.26 -1.50
C THR A 61 -8.88 -13.78 -2.37
N PRO A 62 -8.64 -12.97 -3.42
CA PRO A 62 -9.70 -12.55 -4.34
C PRO A 62 -10.52 -13.70 -4.94
N ALA A 63 -9.87 -14.84 -5.23
CA ALA A 63 -10.52 -16.03 -5.75
C ALA A 63 -11.52 -16.62 -4.75
N ILE A 64 -11.12 -16.83 -3.49
CA ILE A 64 -12.00 -17.37 -2.44
C ILE A 64 -13.14 -16.39 -2.17
N ARG A 65 -12.88 -15.08 -2.13
CA ARG A 65 -13.93 -14.06 -1.97
C ARG A 65 -15.00 -14.15 -3.06
N LYS A 66 -14.58 -14.26 -4.32
CA LYS A 66 -15.50 -14.41 -5.46
C LYS A 66 -16.36 -15.67 -5.32
N LEU A 67 -15.74 -16.80 -4.97
CA LEU A 67 -16.46 -18.08 -4.80
C LEU A 67 -17.47 -18.04 -3.65
N VAL A 68 -17.09 -17.48 -2.50
CA VAL A 68 -17.99 -17.35 -1.35
C VAL A 68 -19.16 -16.43 -1.68
N ARG A 69 -18.91 -15.27 -2.31
CA ARG A 69 -19.98 -14.36 -2.72
C ARG A 69 -20.96 -15.01 -3.70
N GLU A 70 -20.48 -15.74 -4.70
CA GLU A 70 -21.37 -16.47 -5.61
C GLU A 70 -22.19 -17.54 -4.89
N ARG A 71 -21.62 -18.22 -3.89
CA ARG A 71 -22.35 -19.25 -3.13
C ARG A 71 -23.45 -18.65 -2.25
N VAL A 72 -23.17 -17.51 -1.61
CA VAL A 72 -24.17 -16.72 -0.88
C VAL A 72 -25.24 -16.17 -1.82
N ARG A 73 -24.86 -15.66 -3.00
CA ARG A 73 -25.81 -15.15 -4.00
C ARG A 73 -26.78 -16.22 -4.48
N LYS A 74 -26.29 -17.44 -4.70
CA LYS A 74 -27.12 -18.58 -5.14
C LYS A 74 -28.03 -19.10 -4.03
N ASN A 75 -27.56 -19.12 -2.78
CA ASN A 75 -28.35 -19.56 -1.63
C ASN A 75 -27.96 -18.74 -0.37
N PRO A 76 -28.68 -17.65 -0.07
CA PRO A 76 -28.34 -16.76 1.02
C PRO A 76 -28.61 -17.35 2.41
N VAL A 77 -29.46 -18.38 2.50
CA VAL A 77 -29.84 -19.05 3.76
C VAL A 77 -28.77 -20.08 4.18
N ARG A 78 -27.84 -20.43 3.29
CA ARG A 78 -26.83 -21.46 3.55
C ARG A 78 -25.92 -21.06 4.71
N SER A 79 -25.75 -22.00 5.65
CA SER A 79 -24.90 -21.81 6.82
C SER A 79 -23.42 -21.58 6.46
N ILE A 80 -22.81 -20.61 7.14
CA ILE A 80 -21.37 -20.32 7.09
C ILE A 80 -20.54 -21.55 7.46
N GLN A 81 -21.00 -22.39 8.39
CA GLN A 81 -20.29 -23.60 8.80
C GLN A 81 -20.19 -24.61 7.66
N VAL A 82 -21.23 -24.73 6.84
CA VAL A 82 -21.23 -25.63 5.68
C VAL A 82 -20.25 -25.12 4.62
N MET A 83 -20.28 -23.81 4.32
CA MET A 83 -19.32 -23.22 3.38
C MET A 83 -17.87 -23.35 3.87
N ALA A 84 -17.63 -23.23 5.17
CA ALA A 84 -16.32 -23.42 5.76
C ALA A 84 -15.78 -24.84 5.53
N LYS A 85 -16.63 -25.86 5.69
CA LYS A 85 -16.27 -27.25 5.37
C LYS A 85 -16.00 -27.44 3.87
N ASP A 86 -16.85 -26.88 3.00
CA ASP A 86 -16.68 -26.97 1.54
C ASP A 86 -15.33 -26.42 1.07
N PHE A 87 -14.87 -25.30 1.66
CA PHE A 87 -13.61 -24.65 1.29
C PHE A 87 -12.40 -25.08 2.14
N ASN A 88 -12.59 -25.97 3.13
CA ASN A 88 -11.58 -26.36 4.12
C ASN A 88 -10.91 -25.14 4.82
N ILE A 89 -11.73 -24.15 5.19
CA ILE A 89 -11.30 -22.90 5.83
C ILE A 89 -12.03 -22.74 7.16
N SER A 90 -11.44 -22.02 8.12
CA SER A 90 -12.11 -21.73 9.38
C SER A 90 -13.41 -20.95 9.19
N THR A 91 -14.43 -21.31 9.98
CA THR A 91 -15.75 -20.65 10.00
C THR A 91 -15.63 -19.14 10.19
N ARG A 92 -14.72 -18.71 11.06
CA ARG A 92 -14.40 -17.30 11.31
C ARG A 92 -13.91 -16.58 10.05
N SER A 93 -13.09 -17.23 9.22
CA SER A 93 -12.57 -16.61 8.00
C SER A 93 -13.63 -16.46 6.93
N ILE A 94 -14.48 -17.49 6.72
CA ILE A 94 -15.65 -17.37 5.82
C ILE A 94 -16.61 -16.30 6.34
N GLY A 95 -16.91 -16.29 7.64
CA GLY A 95 -17.78 -15.29 8.24
C GLY A 95 -17.26 -13.86 8.06
N ARG A 96 -15.94 -13.66 8.15
CA ARG A 96 -15.31 -12.37 7.84
C ARG A 96 -15.43 -12.00 6.36
N ILE A 97 -15.28 -12.96 5.45
CA ILE A 97 -15.49 -12.71 4.01
C ILE A 97 -16.93 -12.24 3.77
N VAL A 98 -17.92 -12.94 4.32
CA VAL A 98 -19.33 -12.58 4.13
C VAL A 98 -19.67 -11.19 4.70
N LYS A 99 -19.05 -10.79 5.81
CA LYS A 99 -19.36 -9.52 6.49
C LYS A 99 -18.57 -8.31 5.99
N GLU A 100 -17.30 -8.50 5.64
CA GLU A 100 -16.36 -7.39 5.43
C GLU A 100 -15.83 -7.31 3.98
N ASP A 101 -16.01 -8.34 3.15
CA ASP A 101 -15.42 -8.43 1.80
C ASP A 101 -16.45 -8.46 0.65
#